data_AF-A0A9E1W471-F1
#
_entry.id   AF-A0A9E1W471-F1
#
_cell.length_a   1.000
_cell.length_b   1.000
_cell.length_c   1.000
_cell.angle_alpha   90.00
_cell.angle_beta   90.00
_cell.angle_gamma   90.00
#
_symmetry.space_group_name_H-M   'P 1'
#
loop_
_entity.id
_entity.type
_entity.pdbx_description
1 polymer ?
#
loop_
_entity_poly.entity_id
_entity_poly.type
_entity_poly.pdbx_seq_one_letter_code
_entity_poly.pdbx_strand_id
1 'polypeptide(L)'
;MALRDHQRKTQAAYDADADGWTSRRTPRQLDLAKQLRAESDGLIVDLGCGPGWHLPLLEPAVGVDLSAEMARLATDHGVAVQSDLSRLPFARESIGGVWASRSLVHFPRTEVPMALAELHRVMKVGATGYIWLFEGDHEAHQWDDDSLPGRTFSYWPRELLRQTLEGAGFDVGDFITWDSDAGIGQIIAPITRRWTLPDYVGSDMELLICGLNPSPSSADFGVGFHKAGNRFWPAAIKAGLVTLDRDPAHALAAHGMGMTDMVKRATRRADELDKSEYLAGFERLGKLAEWLEPKTICMVGLAGWRAAVNRKAQRGWQPETVGGRPVYLMPSTSGLNAHDTVDTLAEHLSVAAAGR
;
A
#
# COMPACT_ATOMS: atom_id res chain seq x y z
N MET A 1 3.09 -1.05 18.33
CA MET A 1 3.56 0.28 17.94
C MET A 1 2.50 1.29 18.37
N ALA A 2 2.89 2.46 18.87
CA ALA A 2 1.92 3.49 19.23
C ALA A 2 1.32 4.12 17.96
N LEU A 3 0.06 4.57 18.03
CA LEU A 3 -0.57 5.34 16.96
C LEU A 3 0.26 6.59 16.64
N ARG A 4 0.34 6.96 15.37
CA ARG A 4 0.97 8.22 14.93
C ARG A 4 0.13 9.42 15.38
N ASP A 5 0.74 10.60 15.37
CA ASP A 5 0.11 11.80 15.96
C ASP A 5 -1.23 12.18 15.30
N HIS A 6 -1.29 12.16 13.97
CA HIS A 6 -2.54 12.43 13.26
C HIS A 6 -3.61 11.35 13.52
N GLN A 7 -3.23 10.08 13.69
CA GLN A 7 -4.18 9.01 14.03
C GLN A 7 -4.75 9.23 15.44
N ARG A 8 -3.91 9.59 16.42
CA ARG A 8 -4.37 9.91 17.79
C ARG A 8 -5.32 11.10 17.80
N LYS A 9 -5.00 12.16 17.04
CA LYS A 9 -5.87 13.33 16.91
C LYS A 9 -7.21 12.99 16.26
N THR A 10 -7.19 12.23 15.16
CA THR A 10 -8.41 11.77 14.49
C THR A 10 -9.25 10.88 15.41
N GLN A 11 -8.64 9.92 16.10
CA GLN A 11 -9.31 9.06 17.06
C GLN A 11 -9.97 9.89 18.18
N ALA A 12 -9.21 10.78 18.82
CA ALA A 12 -9.71 11.63 19.89
C ALA A 12 -10.86 12.54 19.42
N ALA A 13 -10.81 13.03 18.18
CA ALA A 13 -11.88 13.85 17.62
C ALA A 13 -13.19 13.06 17.49
N TYR A 14 -13.15 11.85 16.93
CA TYR A 14 -14.35 11.02 16.81
C TYR A 14 -14.85 10.50 18.17
N ASP A 15 -13.97 10.11 19.09
CA ASP A 15 -14.35 9.68 20.44
C ASP A 15 -15.00 10.80 21.25
N ALA A 16 -14.68 12.07 20.98
CA ALA A 16 -15.24 13.21 21.71
C ALA A 16 -16.71 13.52 21.38
N ASP A 17 -17.19 13.21 20.16
CA ASP A 17 -18.57 13.53 19.73
C ASP A 17 -19.09 12.54 18.67
N ALA A 18 -19.00 11.23 18.94
CA ALA A 18 -19.47 10.20 18.01
C ALA A 18 -20.99 10.27 17.78
N ASP A 19 -21.78 10.41 18.84
CA ASP A 19 -23.25 10.53 18.76
C ASP A 19 -23.70 11.80 18.03
N GLY A 20 -23.08 12.95 18.32
CA GLY A 20 -23.39 14.20 17.64
C GLY A 20 -22.97 14.18 16.17
N TRP A 21 -21.82 13.58 15.84
CA TRP A 21 -21.44 13.35 14.45
C TRP A 21 -22.45 12.46 13.72
N THR A 22 -22.88 11.38 14.37
CA THR A 22 -23.81 10.38 13.80
C THR A 22 -25.20 10.99 13.54
N SER A 23 -25.75 11.75 14.49
CA SER A 23 -27.09 12.35 14.38
C SER A 23 -27.20 13.44 13.30
N ARG A 24 -26.09 14.05 12.87
CA ARG A 24 -26.04 15.11 11.85
C ARG A 24 -25.79 14.59 10.43
N ARG A 25 -25.62 13.28 10.24
CA ARG A 25 -25.13 12.69 8.99
C ARG A 25 -26.09 11.62 8.48
N THR A 26 -26.08 11.40 7.16
CA THR A 26 -26.86 10.37 6.50
C THR A 26 -25.95 9.46 5.68
N PRO A 27 -26.19 8.14 5.67
CA PRO A 27 -25.39 7.22 4.88
C PRO A 27 -25.60 7.47 3.38
N ARG A 28 -24.53 7.26 2.60
CA ARG A 28 -24.51 7.43 1.15
C ARG A 28 -23.94 6.19 0.48
N GLN A 29 -24.17 6.04 -0.82
CA GLN A 29 -23.67 4.93 -1.65
C GLN A 29 -24.14 3.54 -1.18
N LEU A 30 -25.38 3.46 -0.66
CA LEU A 30 -25.96 2.21 -0.17
C LEU A 30 -26.11 1.17 -1.28
N ASP A 31 -26.43 1.58 -2.51
CA ASP A 31 -26.59 0.64 -3.63
C ASP A 31 -25.25 0.05 -4.08
N LEU A 32 -24.15 0.81 -3.97
CA LEU A 32 -22.81 0.29 -4.25
C LEU A 32 -22.36 -0.71 -3.17
N ALA A 33 -22.74 -0.49 -1.91
CA ALA A 33 -22.52 -1.48 -0.85
C ALA A 33 -23.31 -2.78 -1.10
N LYS A 34 -24.57 -2.69 -1.53
CA LYS A 34 -25.34 -3.87 -1.95
C LYS A 34 -24.70 -4.57 -3.16
N GLN A 35 -24.18 -3.81 -4.12
CA GLN A 35 -23.46 -4.36 -5.27
C GLN A 35 -22.20 -5.11 -4.81
N LEU A 36 -21.38 -4.53 -3.94
CA LEU A 36 -20.22 -5.20 -3.36
C LEU A 36 -20.61 -6.54 -2.74
N ARG A 37 -21.69 -6.56 -1.96
CA ARG A 37 -22.20 -7.80 -1.36
C ARG A 37 -22.59 -8.83 -2.41
N ALA A 38 -23.26 -8.43 -3.48
CA ALA A 38 -23.64 -9.34 -4.56
C ALA A 38 -22.44 -9.92 -5.32
N GLU A 39 -21.33 -9.18 -5.38
CA GLU A 39 -20.10 -9.58 -6.08
C GLU A 39 -19.10 -10.36 -5.20
N SER A 40 -19.20 -10.22 -3.87
CA SER A 40 -18.25 -10.80 -2.92
C SER A 40 -18.68 -12.18 -2.45
N ASP A 41 -17.71 -13.08 -2.27
CA ASP A 41 -17.89 -14.36 -1.58
C ASP A 41 -17.17 -14.37 -0.22
N GLY A 42 -17.90 -14.70 0.84
CA GLY A 42 -17.41 -14.72 2.22
C GLY A 42 -17.53 -13.38 2.96
N LEU A 43 -16.68 -13.21 3.98
CA LEU A 43 -16.72 -12.09 4.92
C LEU A 43 -16.33 -10.78 4.25
N ILE A 44 -17.16 -9.74 4.43
CA ILE A 44 -16.81 -8.36 4.04
C ILE A 44 -16.30 -7.58 5.26
N VAL A 45 -15.30 -6.72 5.06
CA VAL A 45 -14.87 -5.76 6.08
C VAL A 45 -15.30 -4.35 5.68
N ASP A 46 -15.95 -3.65 6.60
CA ASP A 46 -16.23 -2.22 6.51
C ASP A 46 -15.12 -1.45 7.25
N LEU A 47 -14.18 -0.88 6.51
CA LEU A 47 -12.99 -0.19 7.01
C LEU A 47 -13.30 1.27 7.33
N GLY A 48 -13.16 1.63 8.60
CA GLY A 48 -13.67 2.87 9.17
C GLY A 48 -15.19 2.91 9.10
N CYS A 49 -15.83 1.91 9.70
CA CYS A 49 -17.27 1.69 9.60
C CYS A 49 -18.10 2.83 10.20
N GLY A 50 -17.49 3.73 10.99
CA GLY A 50 -18.20 4.77 11.71
C GLY A 50 -19.32 4.16 12.56
N PRO A 51 -20.55 4.68 12.50
CA PRO A 51 -21.69 4.13 13.24
C PRO A 51 -22.28 2.86 12.61
N GLY A 52 -21.64 2.23 11.61
CA GLY A 52 -22.01 0.90 11.12
C GLY A 52 -23.17 0.85 10.11
N TRP A 53 -23.55 1.98 9.48
CA TRP A 53 -24.71 2.04 8.58
C TRP A 53 -24.66 1.11 7.37
N HIS A 54 -23.46 0.73 6.91
CA HIS A 54 -23.31 -0.18 5.78
C HIS A 54 -23.31 -1.66 6.20
N LEU A 55 -23.06 -1.98 7.48
CA LEU A 55 -22.94 -3.36 7.97
C LEU A 55 -24.13 -4.27 7.61
N PRO A 56 -25.41 -3.85 7.76
CA PRO A 56 -26.55 -4.70 7.42
C PRO A 56 -26.64 -5.04 5.93
N LEU A 57 -26.01 -4.24 5.07
CA LEU A 57 -26.01 -4.44 3.61
C LEU A 57 -24.86 -5.34 3.15
N LEU A 58 -23.87 -5.58 4.02
CA LEU A 58 -22.63 -6.28 3.69
C LEU A 58 -22.56 -7.71 4.27
N GLU A 59 -23.60 -8.16 5.01
CA GLU A 59 -23.57 -9.43 5.75
C GLU A 59 -23.23 -10.66 4.88
N PRO A 60 -22.39 -11.60 5.37
CA PRO A 60 -21.66 -11.55 6.63
C PRO A 60 -20.55 -10.48 6.59
N ALA A 61 -20.52 -9.60 7.59
CA ALA A 61 -19.60 -8.47 7.66
C ALA A 61 -19.07 -8.20 9.07
N VAL A 62 -17.88 -7.58 9.14
CA VAL A 62 -17.29 -7.01 10.36
C VAL A 62 -16.89 -5.57 10.08
N GLY A 63 -17.35 -4.64 10.93
CA GLY A 63 -16.89 -3.27 10.95
C GLY A 63 -15.57 -3.13 11.69
N VAL A 64 -14.68 -2.29 11.18
CA VAL A 64 -13.45 -1.89 11.85
C VAL A 64 -13.42 -0.38 11.94
N ASP A 65 -13.19 0.16 13.13
CA ASP A 65 -12.97 1.60 13.30
C ASP A 65 -11.81 1.88 14.25
N LEU A 66 -11.13 3.01 14.07
CA LEU A 66 -10.08 3.45 14.99
C LEU A 66 -10.69 3.98 16.29
N SER A 67 -11.85 4.63 16.21
CA SER A 67 -12.60 5.16 17.35
C SER A 67 -13.33 4.05 18.09
N ALA A 68 -13.14 4.01 19.41
CA ALA A 68 -13.83 3.04 20.26
C ALA A 68 -15.34 3.36 20.32
N GLU A 69 -15.71 4.64 20.33
CA GLU A 69 -17.11 5.06 20.37
C GLU A 69 -17.84 4.78 19.04
N MET A 70 -17.19 5.00 17.90
CA MET A 70 -17.76 4.60 16.60
C MET A 70 -17.96 3.09 16.51
N ALA A 71 -16.94 2.30 16.89
CA ALA A 71 -17.07 0.85 16.92
C ALA A 71 -18.19 0.39 17.88
N ARG A 72 -18.38 1.06 19.01
CA ARG A 72 -19.50 0.81 19.94
C ARG A 72 -20.84 1.09 19.28
N LEU A 73 -21.03 2.24 18.64
CA LEU A 73 -22.27 2.59 17.94
C LEU A 73 -22.58 1.61 16.79
N ALA A 74 -21.55 1.18 16.05
CA ALA A 74 -21.72 0.19 14.99
C ALA A 74 -22.28 -1.16 15.48
N THR A 75 -22.18 -1.48 16.77
CA THR A 75 -22.75 -2.72 17.33
C THR A 75 -24.28 -2.78 17.27
N ASP A 76 -24.95 -1.64 17.10
CA ASP A 76 -26.40 -1.59 16.87
C ASP A 76 -26.80 -2.13 15.48
N HIS A 77 -25.84 -2.23 14.55
CA HIS A 77 -26.04 -2.62 13.16
C HIS A 77 -25.33 -3.91 12.76
N GLY A 78 -24.35 -4.38 13.53
CA GLY A 78 -23.59 -5.59 13.20
C GLY A 78 -22.40 -5.82 14.12
N VAL A 79 -21.51 -6.73 13.75
CA VAL A 79 -20.26 -6.95 14.50
C VAL A 79 -19.27 -5.85 14.15
N ALA A 80 -18.69 -5.19 15.16
CA ALA A 80 -17.66 -4.18 14.97
C ALA A 80 -16.52 -4.35 15.99
N VAL A 81 -15.30 -4.00 15.57
CA VAL A 81 -14.10 -4.06 16.42
C VAL A 81 -13.27 -2.80 16.27
N GLN A 82 -12.64 -2.37 17.37
CA GLN A 82 -11.69 -1.27 17.31
C GLN A 82 -10.35 -1.77 16.76
N SER A 83 -9.83 -1.16 15.69
CA SER A 83 -8.49 -1.44 15.17
C SER A 83 -7.92 -0.31 14.31
N ASP A 84 -6.59 -0.27 14.22
CA ASP A 84 -5.88 0.54 13.22
C ASP A 84 -5.96 -0.14 11.84
N LEU A 85 -6.27 0.65 10.79
CA LEU A 85 -6.33 0.17 9.41
C LEU A 85 -4.95 -0.23 8.85
N SER A 86 -3.86 0.21 9.48
CA SER A 86 -2.50 -0.25 9.16
C SER A 86 -2.14 -1.59 9.81
N ARG A 87 -3.02 -2.14 10.67
CA ARG A 87 -2.83 -3.41 11.36
C ARG A 87 -4.17 -4.06 11.69
N LEU A 88 -4.75 -4.71 10.70
CA LEU A 88 -6.06 -5.32 10.77
C LEU A 88 -6.03 -6.65 11.57
N PRO A 89 -7.04 -6.92 12.40
CA PRO A 89 -7.06 -8.10 13.29
C PRO A 89 -7.52 -9.37 12.56
N PHE A 90 -7.19 -9.50 11.28
CA PHE A 90 -7.60 -10.62 10.43
C PHE A 90 -6.42 -11.45 9.96
N ALA A 91 -6.67 -12.75 9.80
CA ALA A 91 -5.71 -13.65 9.19
C ALA A 91 -5.47 -13.28 7.72
N ARG A 92 -4.32 -13.70 7.19
CA ARG A 92 -4.01 -13.56 5.76
C ARG A 92 -5.10 -14.24 4.92
N GLU A 93 -5.50 -13.60 3.81
CA GLU A 93 -6.41 -14.17 2.81
C GLU A 93 -7.72 -14.72 3.41
N SER A 94 -8.26 -14.01 4.40
CA SER A 94 -9.51 -14.37 5.09
C SER A 94 -10.71 -13.52 4.65
N ILE A 95 -10.47 -12.36 4.04
CA ILE A 95 -11.51 -11.38 3.67
C ILE A 95 -11.90 -11.53 2.20
N GLY A 96 -13.21 -11.62 1.95
CA GLY A 96 -13.83 -11.83 0.64
C GLY A 96 -14.22 -10.54 -0.09
N GLY A 97 -14.38 -9.43 0.63
CA GLY A 97 -14.57 -8.12 0.05
C GLY A 97 -14.37 -6.98 1.04
N VAL A 98 -14.22 -5.75 0.54
CA VAL A 98 -13.97 -4.57 1.39
C VAL A 98 -14.77 -3.35 0.96
N TRP A 99 -15.39 -2.70 1.94
CA TRP A 99 -15.95 -1.36 1.81
C TRP A 99 -15.10 -0.40 2.65
N ALA A 100 -14.64 0.70 2.07
CA ALA A 100 -13.89 1.73 2.80
C ALA A 100 -14.45 3.11 2.49
N SER A 101 -15.30 3.64 3.38
CA SER A 101 -15.98 4.93 3.16
C SER A 101 -15.24 6.09 3.80
N ARG A 102 -14.39 6.80 3.05
CA ARG A 102 -13.61 7.96 3.52
C ARG A 102 -12.87 7.71 4.84
N SER A 103 -12.39 6.49 5.04
CA SER A 103 -11.61 6.12 6.22
C SER A 103 -10.12 6.34 6.00
N LEU A 104 -9.63 6.01 4.81
CA LEU A 104 -8.25 6.24 4.40
C LEU A 104 -7.89 7.71 4.16
N VAL A 105 -8.87 8.61 4.04
CA VAL A 105 -8.60 10.06 3.93
C VAL A 105 -7.91 10.60 5.17
N HIS A 106 -8.00 9.91 6.31
CA HIS A 106 -7.40 10.34 7.56
C HIS A 106 -5.90 10.03 7.69
N PHE A 107 -5.31 9.41 6.68
CA PHE A 107 -3.87 9.19 6.58
C PHE A 107 -3.24 10.29 5.72
N PRO A 108 -2.04 10.78 6.06
CA PRO A 108 -1.17 11.41 5.06
C PRO A 108 -1.04 10.47 3.86
N ARG A 109 -1.02 11.02 2.64
CA ARG A 109 -0.95 10.21 1.42
C ARG A 109 0.23 9.25 1.46
N THR A 110 1.36 9.69 2.01
CA THR A 110 2.61 8.91 2.12
C THR A 110 2.50 7.70 3.03
N GLU A 111 1.44 7.58 3.82
CA GLU A 111 1.22 6.45 4.73
C GLU A 111 0.13 5.48 4.25
N VAL A 112 -0.71 5.90 3.30
CA VAL A 112 -1.75 5.05 2.69
C VAL A 112 -1.20 3.76 2.07
N PRO A 113 -0.02 3.73 1.41
CA PRO A 113 0.53 2.48 0.88
C PRO A 113 0.63 1.35 1.90
N MET A 114 0.98 1.67 3.15
CA MET A 114 1.08 0.65 4.21
C MET A 114 -0.28 0.14 4.69
N ALA A 115 -1.32 0.99 4.72
CA ALA A 115 -2.69 0.54 4.97
C ALA A 115 -3.20 -0.35 3.83
N LEU A 116 -2.86 -0.02 2.58
CA LEU A 116 -3.20 -0.85 1.43
C LEU A 116 -2.42 -2.18 1.38
N ALA A 117 -1.17 -2.20 1.85
CA ALA A 117 -0.40 -3.44 1.99
C ALA A 117 -1.04 -4.38 3.02
N GLU A 118 -1.54 -3.82 4.13
CA GLU A 118 -2.27 -4.58 5.14
C GLU A 118 -3.63 -5.09 4.61
N LEU A 119 -4.33 -4.24 3.85
CA LEU A 119 -5.55 -4.64 3.13
C LEU A 119 -5.27 -5.80 2.15
N HIS A 120 -4.20 -5.69 1.35
CA HIS A 120 -3.76 -6.76 0.46
C HIS A 120 -3.40 -8.04 1.23
N ARG A 121 -2.84 -7.95 2.44
CA ARG A 121 -2.53 -9.14 3.26
C ARG A 121 -3.80 -9.89 3.65
N VAL A 122 -4.85 -9.20 4.07
CA VAL A 122 -6.06 -9.84 4.62
C VAL A 122 -7.06 -10.30 3.55
N MET A 123 -7.09 -9.64 2.38
CA MET A 123 -7.99 -10.00 1.28
C MET A 123 -7.55 -11.29 0.58
N LYS A 124 -8.51 -12.12 0.17
CA LYS A 124 -8.28 -13.26 -0.74
C LYS A 124 -7.87 -12.75 -2.13
N VAL A 125 -7.07 -13.53 -2.87
CA VAL A 125 -6.88 -13.28 -4.32
C VAL A 125 -8.25 -13.26 -5.00
N GLY A 126 -8.51 -12.24 -5.83
CA GLY A 126 -9.77 -12.08 -6.54
C GLY A 126 -10.90 -11.43 -5.73
N ALA A 127 -10.71 -11.17 -4.43
CA ALA A 127 -11.66 -10.40 -3.64
C ALA A 127 -11.78 -8.97 -4.16
N THR A 128 -13.01 -8.45 -4.17
CA THR A 128 -13.32 -7.11 -4.68
C THR A 128 -13.51 -6.10 -3.55
N GLY A 129 -13.51 -4.82 -3.88
CA GLY A 129 -13.79 -3.79 -2.90
C GLY A 129 -13.99 -2.41 -3.52
N TYR A 130 -14.46 -1.49 -2.69
CA TYR A 130 -14.59 -0.08 -3.05
C TYR A 130 -13.88 0.78 -2.01
N ILE A 131 -12.95 1.60 -2.49
CA ILE A 131 -12.24 2.60 -1.68
C ILE A 131 -12.75 3.98 -2.06
N TRP A 132 -13.42 4.65 -1.13
CA TRP A 132 -13.94 6.00 -1.30
C TRP A 132 -13.04 7.03 -0.62
N LEU A 133 -12.51 7.97 -1.41
CA LEU A 133 -11.63 9.06 -1.01
C LEU A 133 -12.13 10.42 -1.52
N PHE A 134 -11.37 11.48 -1.24
CA PHE A 134 -11.57 12.80 -1.85
C PHE A 134 -10.64 12.99 -3.06
N GLU A 135 -11.17 13.62 -4.11
CA GLU A 135 -10.43 13.94 -5.33
C GLU A 135 -9.79 15.34 -5.21
N GLY A 136 -8.50 15.44 -5.55
CA GLY A 136 -7.76 16.71 -5.56
C GLY A 136 -6.27 16.50 -5.29
N ASP A 137 -5.44 17.54 -5.42
CA ASP A 137 -4.00 17.45 -5.17
C ASP A 137 -3.55 18.30 -3.98
N HIS A 138 -3.99 17.92 -2.78
CA HIS A 138 -3.59 18.59 -1.54
C HIS A 138 -3.84 17.69 -0.32
N GLU A 139 -3.34 18.13 0.83
CA GLU A 139 -3.73 17.63 2.14
C GLU A 139 -4.30 18.78 2.96
N ALA A 140 -5.37 18.52 3.69
CA ALA A 140 -5.99 19.46 4.60
C ALA A 140 -5.89 18.92 6.04
N HIS A 141 -5.63 19.82 6.98
CA HIS A 141 -5.56 19.51 8.41
C HIS A 141 -6.64 20.21 9.24
N GLN A 142 -7.43 21.09 8.60
CA GLN A 142 -8.57 21.82 9.17
C GLN A 142 -9.55 22.18 8.03
N TRP A 143 -10.85 22.22 8.36
CA TRP A 143 -11.88 22.85 7.53
C TRP A 143 -12.47 24.05 8.28
N ASP A 144 -12.91 25.07 7.53
CA ASP A 144 -13.46 26.31 8.10
C ASP A 144 -14.80 26.13 8.84
N ASP A 145 -15.36 24.91 8.86
CA ASP A 145 -16.57 24.50 9.61
C ASP A 145 -16.39 23.10 10.24
N ASP A 146 -15.19 22.81 10.75
CA ASP A 146 -14.88 21.48 11.27
C ASP A 146 -15.56 21.21 12.62
N SER A 147 -16.70 20.53 12.58
CA SER A 147 -17.38 19.99 13.77
C SER A 147 -16.52 19.05 14.63
N LEU A 148 -15.40 18.52 14.11
CA LEU A 148 -14.47 17.61 14.79
C LEU A 148 -13.01 17.99 14.45
N PRO A 149 -12.46 19.06 15.06
CA PRO A 149 -11.17 19.61 14.67
C PRO A 149 -9.99 18.66 14.93
N GLY A 150 -8.91 18.83 14.15
CA GLY A 150 -7.64 18.12 14.34
C GLY A 150 -7.46 16.86 13.49
N ARG A 151 -8.41 16.57 12.61
CA ARG A 151 -8.35 15.44 11.67
C ARG A 151 -7.50 15.79 10.44
N THR A 152 -6.84 14.78 9.89
CA THR A 152 -6.17 14.87 8.58
C THR A 152 -7.15 14.48 7.47
N PHE A 153 -7.02 15.10 6.30
CA PHE A 153 -7.76 14.78 5.09
C PHE A 153 -6.83 14.81 3.88
N SER A 154 -6.51 13.63 3.33
CA SER A 154 -5.78 13.50 2.07
C SER A 154 -6.72 13.55 0.87
N TYR A 155 -6.35 14.32 -0.14
CA TYR A 155 -7.01 14.37 -1.44
C TYR A 155 -6.10 13.76 -2.50
N TRP A 156 -6.71 13.02 -3.43
CA TRP A 156 -5.97 12.20 -4.37
C TRP A 156 -6.16 12.63 -5.82
N PRO A 157 -5.07 12.93 -6.54
CA PRO A 157 -5.07 12.97 -8.00
C PRO A 157 -5.38 11.57 -8.53
N ARG A 158 -6.22 11.48 -9.58
CA ARG A 158 -6.64 10.20 -10.15
C ARG A 158 -5.47 9.29 -10.50
N GLU A 159 -4.46 9.85 -11.16
CA GLU A 159 -3.31 9.07 -11.63
C GLU A 159 -2.48 8.54 -10.44
N LEU A 160 -2.20 9.40 -9.46
CA LEU A 160 -1.46 8.98 -8.27
C LEU A 160 -2.22 7.90 -7.47
N LEU A 161 -3.54 8.04 -7.33
CA LEU A 161 -4.37 7.03 -6.68
C LEU A 161 -4.30 5.69 -7.41
N ARG A 162 -4.46 5.70 -8.74
CA ARG A 162 -4.40 4.49 -9.57
C ARG A 162 -3.06 3.76 -9.38
N GLN A 163 -1.96 4.49 -9.53
CA GLN A 163 -0.62 3.93 -9.38
C GLN A 163 -0.35 3.39 -7.97
N THR A 164 -0.87 4.06 -6.94
CA THR A 164 -0.75 3.63 -5.55
C THR A 164 -1.51 2.32 -5.30
N LEU A 165 -2.75 2.22 -5.80
CA LEU A 165 -3.55 0.99 -5.71
C LEU A 165 -2.93 -0.16 -6.50
N GLU A 166 -2.40 0.11 -7.70
CA GLU A 166 -1.69 -0.87 -8.50
C GLU A 166 -0.40 -1.36 -7.80
N GLY A 167 0.38 -0.44 -7.23
CA GLY A 167 1.56 -0.75 -6.41
C GLY A 167 1.22 -1.61 -5.20
N ALA A 168 0.08 -1.35 -4.55
CA ALA A 168 -0.44 -2.17 -3.47
C ALA A 168 -1.02 -3.54 -3.92
N GLY A 169 -0.98 -3.84 -5.22
CA GLY A 169 -1.35 -5.15 -5.74
C GLY A 169 -2.81 -5.30 -6.13
N PHE A 170 -3.51 -4.21 -6.43
CA PHE A 170 -4.89 -4.24 -6.91
C PHE A 170 -4.98 -4.01 -8.42
N ASP A 171 -5.92 -4.67 -9.07
CA ASP A 171 -6.48 -4.19 -10.34
C ASP A 171 -7.52 -3.12 -10.01
N VAL A 172 -7.52 -2.02 -10.76
CA VAL A 172 -8.30 -0.83 -10.46
C VAL A 172 -9.30 -0.59 -11.58
N GLY A 173 -10.59 -0.65 -11.25
CA GLY A 173 -11.68 -0.38 -12.20
C GLY A 173 -11.79 1.09 -12.57
N ASP A 174 -12.83 1.43 -13.33
CA ASP A 174 -13.15 2.81 -13.67
C ASP A 174 -13.55 3.59 -12.41
N PHE A 175 -12.98 4.79 -12.25
CA PHE A 175 -13.28 5.64 -11.11
C PHE A 175 -14.69 6.23 -11.23
N ILE A 176 -15.44 6.15 -10.13
CA ILE A 176 -16.73 6.82 -9.99
C ILE A 176 -16.45 8.15 -9.30
N THR A 177 -16.73 9.26 -9.99
CA THR A 177 -16.39 10.61 -9.51
C THR A 177 -17.57 11.55 -9.58
N TRP A 178 -17.68 12.44 -8.60
CA TRP A 178 -18.70 13.50 -8.54
C TRP A 178 -18.28 14.59 -7.55
N ASP A 179 -18.88 15.77 -7.65
CA ASP A 179 -18.72 16.81 -6.64
C ASP A 179 -19.81 16.69 -5.58
N SER A 180 -19.42 16.78 -4.31
CA SER A 180 -20.38 16.91 -3.20
C SER A 180 -21.08 18.27 -3.23
N ASP A 181 -22.17 18.40 -2.46
CA ASP A 181 -22.90 19.66 -2.29
C ASP A 181 -22.01 20.82 -1.78
N ALA A 182 -20.89 20.49 -1.13
CA ALA A 182 -19.89 21.44 -0.64
C ALA A 182 -18.77 21.75 -1.66
N GLY A 183 -18.87 21.27 -2.91
CA GLY A 183 -17.84 21.44 -3.93
C GLY A 183 -16.58 20.61 -3.71
N ILE A 184 -16.62 19.62 -2.81
CA ILE A 184 -15.51 18.69 -2.58
C ILE A 184 -15.63 17.53 -3.55
N GLY A 185 -14.64 17.37 -4.43
CA GLY A 185 -14.52 16.25 -5.35
C GLY A 185 -14.47 14.91 -4.59
N GLN A 186 -15.28 13.95 -5.03
CA GLN A 186 -15.38 12.61 -4.48
C GLN A 186 -14.89 11.61 -5.51
N ILE A 187 -14.19 10.58 -5.05
CA ILE A 187 -13.70 9.50 -5.91
C ILE A 187 -13.89 8.15 -5.21
N ILE A 188 -14.50 7.20 -5.92
CA ILE A 188 -14.54 5.80 -5.53
C ILE A 188 -13.73 4.99 -6.53
N ALA A 189 -12.81 4.19 -5.99
CA ALA A 189 -12.00 3.23 -6.74
C ALA A 189 -12.53 1.81 -6.49
N PRO A 190 -13.14 1.16 -7.50
CA PRO A 190 -13.35 -0.28 -7.50
C PRO A 190 -11.99 -0.98 -7.59
N ILE A 191 -11.76 -1.97 -6.74
CA ILE A 191 -10.51 -2.74 -6.68
C ILE A 191 -10.77 -4.24 -6.71
N THR A 192 -9.83 -4.99 -7.28
CA THR A 192 -9.77 -6.45 -7.17
C THR A 192 -8.36 -6.86 -6.77
N ARG A 193 -8.22 -7.67 -5.72
CA ARG A 193 -6.89 -8.08 -5.24
C ARG A 193 -6.24 -9.04 -6.24
N ARG A 194 -5.04 -8.72 -6.71
CA ARG A 194 -4.24 -9.60 -7.57
C ARG A 194 -3.48 -10.66 -6.78
N TRP A 195 -3.01 -11.68 -7.48
CA TRP A 195 -1.96 -12.57 -6.98
C TRP A 195 -0.58 -11.94 -7.22
N THR A 196 -0.13 -11.12 -6.27
CA THR A 196 1.13 -10.35 -6.35
C THR A 196 1.65 -9.96 -4.95
N LEU A 197 2.66 -9.09 -4.90
CA LEU A 197 3.14 -8.42 -3.69
C LEU A 197 2.58 -6.99 -3.62
N PRO A 198 2.19 -6.51 -2.42
CA PRO A 198 2.00 -5.08 -2.22
C PRO A 198 3.36 -4.38 -2.09
N ASP A 199 3.40 -3.10 -2.43
CA ASP A 199 4.53 -2.23 -2.10
C ASP A 199 4.56 -1.95 -0.59
N TYR A 200 5.77 -1.97 -0.02
CA TYR A 200 6.04 -1.56 1.36
C TYR A 200 6.86 -0.27 1.31
N VAL A 201 6.17 0.87 1.22
CA VAL A 201 6.76 2.17 0.93
C VAL A 201 6.12 3.27 1.77
N GLY A 202 6.87 4.34 2.00
CA GLY A 202 6.40 5.52 2.74
C GLY A 202 7.33 6.71 2.53
N SER A 203 7.12 7.80 3.27
CA SER A 203 8.07 8.93 3.28
C SER A 203 9.39 8.53 3.95
N ASP A 204 10.40 9.38 3.78
CA ASP A 204 11.68 9.32 4.52
C ASP A 204 12.48 8.02 4.31
N MET A 205 12.25 7.33 3.19
CA MET A 205 13.01 6.12 2.85
C MET A 205 14.48 6.45 2.59
N GLU A 206 15.39 5.77 3.31
CA GLU A 206 16.84 5.83 3.08
C GLU A 206 17.22 5.04 1.82
N LEU A 207 16.50 3.93 1.58
CA LEU A 207 16.76 3.04 0.45
C LEU A 207 15.46 2.42 -0.03
N LEU A 208 15.15 2.58 -1.31
CA LEU A 208 14.09 1.83 -1.98
C LEU A 208 14.68 0.64 -2.73
N ILE A 209 14.35 -0.57 -2.28
CA ILE A 209 14.68 -1.81 -2.99
C ILE A 209 13.63 -2.06 -4.07
N CYS A 210 14.07 -2.19 -5.31
CA CYS A 210 13.20 -2.50 -6.44
C CYS A 210 13.59 -3.85 -7.05
N GLY A 211 12.73 -4.85 -6.87
CA GLY A 211 12.83 -6.15 -7.53
C GLY A 211 12.41 -6.08 -9.00
N LEU A 212 12.66 -7.15 -9.75
CA LEU A 212 12.15 -7.27 -11.12
C LEU A 212 10.63 -7.46 -11.11
N ASN A 213 10.20 -8.57 -10.52
CA ASN A 213 8.80 -8.93 -10.34
C ASN A 213 8.64 -10.04 -9.27
N PRO A 214 7.43 -10.21 -8.71
CA PRO A 214 7.17 -11.27 -7.75
C PRO A 214 7.34 -12.67 -8.33
N SER A 215 8.03 -13.54 -7.58
CA SER A 215 7.96 -14.99 -7.81
C SER A 215 6.65 -15.56 -7.25
N PRO A 216 6.19 -16.77 -7.65
CA PRO A 216 4.99 -17.39 -7.09
C PRO A 216 5.05 -17.50 -5.56
N SER A 217 6.20 -17.93 -5.04
CA SER A 217 6.41 -18.00 -3.60
C SER A 217 6.40 -16.63 -2.93
N SER A 218 6.78 -15.56 -3.63
CA SER A 218 6.67 -14.22 -3.06
C SER A 218 5.21 -13.78 -3.03
N ALA A 219 4.45 -14.00 -4.11
CA ALA A 219 3.02 -13.69 -4.19
C ALA A 219 2.21 -14.47 -3.13
N ASP A 220 2.46 -15.78 -2.99
CA ASP A 220 1.78 -16.65 -2.01
C ASP A 220 2.03 -16.22 -0.56
N PHE A 221 3.26 -15.78 -0.24
CA PHE A 221 3.66 -15.45 1.13
C PHE A 221 3.71 -13.94 1.41
N GLY A 222 3.49 -13.08 0.42
CA GLY A 222 3.38 -11.62 0.59
C GLY A 222 4.69 -10.93 0.99
N VAL A 223 5.81 -11.61 0.77
CA VAL A 223 7.15 -11.12 1.11
C VAL A 223 8.07 -11.27 -0.10
N GLY A 224 8.72 -10.17 -0.49
CA GLY A 224 9.75 -10.15 -1.53
C GLY A 224 10.90 -11.09 -1.18
N PHE A 225 11.53 -11.71 -2.20
CA PHE A 225 12.70 -12.57 -2.00
C PHE A 225 12.51 -13.71 -0.97
N HIS A 226 11.29 -14.26 -0.84
CA HIS A 226 10.90 -15.17 0.23
C HIS A 226 11.70 -16.50 0.28
N LYS A 227 11.95 -17.16 -0.86
CA LYS A 227 12.52 -18.53 -0.88
C LYS A 227 13.84 -18.62 -0.09
N ALA A 228 14.05 -19.72 0.64
CA ALA A 228 15.27 -19.95 1.43
C ALA A 228 16.58 -19.87 0.61
N GLY A 229 16.54 -20.25 -0.67
CA GLY A 229 17.69 -20.11 -1.57
C GLY A 229 17.94 -18.69 -2.10
N ASN A 230 17.07 -17.72 -1.81
CA ASN A 230 17.31 -16.32 -2.14
C ASN A 230 18.14 -15.67 -1.02
N ARG A 231 19.17 -14.92 -1.42
CA ARG A 231 20.18 -14.38 -0.50
C ARG A 231 19.97 -12.90 -0.14
N PHE A 232 18.87 -12.29 -0.58
CA PHE A 232 18.57 -10.88 -0.29
C PHE A 232 18.52 -10.61 1.22
N TRP A 233 17.66 -11.31 1.96
CA TRP A 233 17.46 -11.04 3.39
C TRP A 233 18.71 -11.33 4.24
N PRO A 234 19.45 -12.46 4.05
CA PRO A 234 20.73 -12.66 4.72
C PRO A 234 21.75 -11.54 4.42
N ALA A 235 21.81 -11.07 3.17
CA ALA A 235 22.69 -9.98 2.78
C ALA A 235 22.25 -8.63 3.40
N ALA A 236 20.94 -8.36 3.46
CA ALA A 236 20.40 -7.15 4.08
C ALA A 236 20.65 -7.11 5.59
N ILE A 237 20.52 -8.25 6.29
CA ILE A 237 20.89 -8.38 7.71
C ILE A 237 22.39 -8.14 7.88
N LYS A 238 23.23 -8.77 7.04
CA LYS A 238 24.68 -8.60 7.10
C LYS A 238 25.13 -7.16 6.81
N ALA A 239 24.43 -6.46 5.91
CA ALA A 239 24.65 -5.06 5.59
C ALA A 239 24.13 -4.10 6.68
N GLY A 240 23.43 -4.61 7.70
CA GLY A 240 22.83 -3.81 8.77
C GLY A 240 21.60 -3.01 8.34
N LEU A 241 21.00 -3.33 7.18
CA LEU A 241 19.83 -2.63 6.65
C LEU A 241 18.51 -3.13 7.23
N VAL A 242 18.52 -4.30 7.86
CA VAL A 242 17.38 -4.86 8.58
C VAL A 242 17.85 -5.69 9.77
N THR A 243 16.98 -5.82 10.77
CA THR A 243 17.23 -6.67 11.95
C THR A 243 16.37 -7.92 11.98
N LEU A 244 15.27 -7.95 11.22
CA LEU A 244 14.37 -9.09 11.11
C LEU A 244 14.41 -9.68 9.70
N ASP A 245 14.41 -11.01 9.63
CA ASP A 245 14.38 -11.74 8.37
C ASP A 245 12.94 -11.74 7.81
N ARG A 246 12.79 -11.42 6.51
CA ARG A 246 11.51 -11.50 5.78
C ARG A 246 10.37 -10.66 6.37
N ASP A 247 10.69 -9.51 6.97
CA ASP A 247 9.70 -8.56 7.47
C ASP A 247 9.85 -7.18 6.80
N PRO A 248 9.19 -6.96 5.64
CA PRO A 248 9.30 -5.72 4.90
C PRO A 248 8.62 -4.54 5.63
N ALA A 249 7.61 -4.78 6.45
CA ALA A 249 6.97 -3.74 7.24
C ALA A 249 7.94 -3.22 8.33
N HIS A 250 8.62 -4.13 9.02
CA HIS A 250 9.67 -3.77 9.99
C HIS A 250 10.88 -3.13 9.31
N ALA A 251 11.27 -3.60 8.13
CA ALA A 251 12.35 -3.01 7.35
C ALA A 251 12.10 -1.52 7.05
N LEU A 252 10.89 -1.20 6.58
CA LEU A 252 10.51 0.20 6.33
C LEU A 252 10.45 0.98 7.65
N ALA A 253 9.71 0.49 8.64
CA ALA A 253 9.43 1.24 9.86
C ALA A 253 10.64 1.47 10.76
N ALA A 254 11.58 0.51 10.83
CA ALA A 254 12.72 0.58 11.73
C ALA A 254 14.03 1.01 11.05
N HIS A 255 14.14 0.82 9.73
CA HIS A 255 15.40 1.02 9.01
C HIS A 255 15.29 1.91 7.77
N GLY A 256 14.09 2.39 7.43
CA GLY A 256 13.87 3.23 6.24
C GLY A 256 14.10 2.48 4.92
N MET A 257 14.07 1.14 4.93
CA MET A 257 14.23 0.32 3.74
C MET A 257 12.87 -0.05 3.16
N GLY A 258 12.46 0.66 2.11
CA GLY A 258 11.25 0.37 1.35
C GLY A 258 11.45 -0.75 0.33
N MET A 259 10.35 -1.38 -0.09
CA MET A 259 10.37 -2.46 -1.08
C MET A 259 9.25 -2.31 -2.10
N THR A 260 9.60 -2.44 -3.38
CA THR A 260 8.68 -2.48 -4.52
C THR A 260 9.23 -3.43 -5.59
N ASP A 261 8.49 -3.58 -6.69
CA ASP A 261 8.91 -4.31 -7.88
C ASP A 261 8.69 -3.43 -9.12
N MET A 262 9.56 -3.58 -10.11
CA MET A 262 9.37 -2.91 -11.41
C MET A 262 8.07 -3.36 -12.06
N VAL A 263 7.80 -4.67 -12.08
CA VAL A 263 6.58 -5.25 -12.67
C VAL A 263 5.78 -5.97 -11.59
N LYS A 264 4.51 -5.62 -11.41
CA LYS A 264 3.64 -6.24 -10.40
C LYS A 264 3.10 -7.61 -10.83
N ARG A 265 3.19 -8.01 -12.10
CA ARG A 265 2.74 -9.34 -12.52
C ARG A 265 3.66 -10.44 -11.95
N ALA A 266 3.08 -11.37 -11.19
CA ALA A 266 3.81 -12.53 -10.72
C ALA A 266 4.07 -13.49 -11.88
N THR A 267 5.31 -13.96 -12.03
CA THR A 267 5.68 -14.95 -13.08
C THR A 267 6.57 -16.03 -12.50
N ARG A 268 6.57 -17.23 -13.10
CA ARG A 268 7.47 -18.31 -12.66
C ARG A 268 8.91 -18.01 -13.06
N ARG A 269 9.10 -17.35 -14.21
CA ARG A 269 10.39 -16.95 -14.75
C ARG A 269 10.38 -15.50 -15.24
N ALA A 270 11.50 -14.81 -15.09
CA ALA A 270 11.64 -13.40 -15.48
C ALA A 270 11.65 -13.18 -17.00
N ASP A 271 11.87 -14.22 -17.81
CA ASP A 271 11.81 -14.18 -19.28
C ASP A 271 10.36 -14.23 -19.81
N GLU A 272 9.37 -14.40 -18.94
CA GLU A 272 7.94 -14.30 -19.28
C GLU A 272 7.45 -12.84 -19.37
N LEU A 273 8.28 -11.85 -19.01
CA LEU A 273 7.94 -10.43 -19.04
C LEU A 273 8.34 -9.81 -20.38
N ASP A 274 7.41 -9.06 -20.97
CA ASP A 274 7.69 -8.32 -22.20
C ASP A 274 8.30 -6.93 -21.92
N LYS A 275 8.77 -6.27 -23.00
CA LYS A 275 9.39 -4.94 -22.88
C LYS A 275 8.39 -3.86 -22.44
N SER A 276 7.14 -3.95 -22.85
CA SER A 276 6.10 -2.97 -22.48
C SER A 276 5.82 -3.00 -20.98
N GLU A 277 5.82 -4.17 -20.36
CA GLU A 277 5.66 -4.32 -18.91
C GLU A 277 6.78 -3.63 -18.15
N TYR A 278 8.04 -3.75 -18.62
CA TYR A 278 9.16 -3.04 -18.01
C TYR A 278 9.08 -1.53 -18.19
N LEU A 279 8.59 -1.03 -19.33
CA LEU A 279 8.43 0.40 -19.58
C LEU A 279 7.33 1.00 -18.69
N ALA A 280 6.16 0.36 -18.62
CA ALA A 280 5.07 0.78 -17.74
C ALA A 280 5.49 0.69 -16.25
N GLY A 281 6.22 -0.37 -15.90
CA GLY A 281 6.80 -0.53 -14.57
C GLY A 281 7.77 0.59 -14.18
N PHE A 282 8.62 1.00 -15.13
CA PHE A 282 9.58 2.08 -14.94
C PHE A 282 8.89 3.44 -14.78
N GLU A 283 7.82 3.70 -15.54
CA GLU A 283 7.01 4.90 -15.39
C GLU A 283 6.38 4.98 -13.99
N ARG A 284 5.73 3.90 -13.53
CA ARG A 284 5.17 3.83 -12.17
C ARG A 284 6.25 4.04 -11.11
N LEU A 285 7.41 3.39 -11.24
CA LEU A 285 8.53 3.56 -10.31
C LEU A 285 9.04 5.00 -10.29
N GLY A 286 9.08 5.66 -11.44
CA GLY A 286 9.40 7.09 -11.57
C GLY A 286 8.46 7.95 -10.75
N LYS A 287 7.14 7.77 -10.91
CA LYS A 287 6.13 8.51 -10.15
C LYS A 287 6.16 8.22 -8.66
N LEU A 288 6.37 6.97 -8.28
CA LEU A 288 6.56 6.58 -6.88
C LEU A 288 7.78 7.31 -6.26
N ALA A 289 8.89 7.37 -7.00
CA ALA A 289 10.11 8.02 -6.55
C ALA A 289 10.04 9.55 -6.54
N GLU A 290 9.31 10.16 -7.49
CA GLU A 290 9.00 11.61 -7.48
C GLU A 290 8.16 11.98 -6.26
N TRP A 291 7.22 11.10 -5.88
CA TRP A 291 6.28 11.37 -4.80
C TRP A 291 6.85 11.07 -3.40
N LEU A 292 7.50 9.93 -3.20
CA LEU A 292 8.00 9.48 -1.89
C LEU A 292 9.47 9.82 -1.63
N GLU A 293 10.17 10.32 -2.64
CA GLU A 293 11.53 10.86 -2.57
C GLU A 293 12.57 10.00 -1.81
N PRO A 294 12.66 8.66 -2.04
CA PRO A 294 13.65 7.82 -1.36
C PRO A 294 15.07 8.35 -1.60
N LYS A 295 15.96 8.37 -0.60
CA LYS A 295 17.34 8.89 -0.80
C LYS A 295 18.07 8.22 -1.95
N THR A 296 17.90 6.91 -2.08
CA THR A 296 18.50 6.11 -3.16
C THR A 296 17.55 4.98 -3.58
N ILE A 297 17.73 4.49 -4.81
CA ILE A 297 17.01 3.32 -5.32
C ILE A 297 18.03 2.24 -5.68
N CYS A 298 17.84 1.03 -5.14
CA CYS A 298 18.64 -0.13 -5.51
C CYS A 298 17.81 -1.13 -6.32
N MET A 299 18.18 -1.27 -7.59
CA MET A 299 17.57 -2.25 -8.50
C MET A 299 18.22 -3.62 -8.32
N VAL A 300 17.44 -4.61 -7.93
CA VAL A 300 17.91 -5.99 -7.73
C VAL A 300 17.79 -6.78 -9.03
N GLY A 301 18.93 -6.93 -9.71
CA GLY A 301 19.00 -7.53 -11.04
C GLY A 301 18.90 -6.50 -12.16
N LEU A 302 19.71 -6.70 -13.21
CA LEU A 302 19.91 -5.69 -14.25
C LEU A 302 18.92 -5.80 -15.42
N ALA A 303 18.13 -6.88 -15.50
CA ALA A 303 17.33 -7.18 -16.70
C ALA A 303 16.29 -6.09 -17.02
N GLY A 304 15.49 -5.69 -16.02
CA GLY A 304 14.48 -4.65 -16.18
C GLY A 304 15.09 -3.29 -16.53
N TRP A 305 16.17 -2.90 -15.84
CA TRP A 305 16.90 -1.67 -16.17
C TRP A 305 17.47 -1.69 -17.60
N ARG A 306 18.04 -2.82 -18.03
CA ARG A 306 18.57 -2.96 -19.39
C ARG A 306 17.48 -2.97 -20.46
N ALA A 307 16.28 -3.42 -20.12
CA ALA A 307 15.13 -3.42 -21.03
C ALA A 307 14.50 -2.02 -21.16
N ALA A 308 14.36 -1.30 -20.04
CA ALA A 308 13.65 -0.02 -19.98
C ALA A 308 14.54 1.20 -20.22
N VAL A 309 15.80 1.18 -19.76
CA VAL A 309 16.66 2.37 -19.67
C VAL A 309 17.90 2.24 -20.55
N ASN A 310 18.81 1.32 -20.19
CA ASN A 310 20.12 1.24 -20.81
C ASN A 310 20.59 -0.21 -20.98
N ARG A 311 20.51 -0.71 -22.22
CA ARG A 311 20.86 -2.10 -22.59
C ARG A 311 22.29 -2.51 -22.21
N LYS A 312 23.22 -1.56 -22.08
CA LYS A 312 24.64 -1.82 -21.79
C LYS A 312 25.01 -1.56 -20.32
N ALA A 313 24.03 -1.22 -19.48
CA ALA A 313 24.25 -0.91 -18.07
C ALA A 313 25.02 -2.01 -17.33
N GLN A 314 25.93 -1.59 -16.46
CA GLN A 314 26.72 -2.47 -15.58
C GLN A 314 26.30 -2.28 -14.12
N ARG A 315 26.74 -3.19 -13.26
CA ARG A 315 26.50 -3.09 -11.80
C ARG A 315 27.12 -1.79 -11.27
N GLY A 316 26.55 -1.22 -10.21
CA GLY A 316 27.01 0.02 -9.59
C GLY A 316 26.10 1.22 -9.82
N TRP A 317 26.60 2.40 -9.50
CA TRP A 317 25.89 3.67 -9.70
C TRP A 317 25.66 3.96 -11.17
N GLN A 318 24.43 4.36 -11.51
CA GLN A 318 24.05 4.74 -12.87
C GLN A 318 24.12 6.26 -13.08
N PRO A 319 24.40 6.72 -14.30
CA PRO A 319 24.27 8.13 -14.65
C PRO A 319 22.81 8.58 -14.75
N GLU A 320 21.88 7.68 -15.09
CA GLU A 320 20.45 7.97 -15.14
C GLU A 320 19.81 7.93 -13.74
N THR A 321 18.72 8.68 -13.56
CA THR A 321 17.94 8.76 -12.31
C THR A 321 16.53 8.21 -12.53
N VAL A 322 15.82 7.93 -11.44
CA VAL A 322 14.39 7.56 -11.46
C VAL A 322 13.66 8.49 -10.52
N GLY A 323 12.71 9.28 -11.05
CA GLY A 323 12.05 10.34 -10.31
C GLY A 323 13.03 11.35 -9.68
N GLY A 324 14.14 11.63 -10.37
CA GLY A 324 15.23 12.48 -9.87
C GLY A 324 16.12 11.83 -8.79
N ARG A 325 15.87 10.56 -8.43
CA ARG A 325 16.60 9.85 -7.38
C ARG A 325 17.78 9.03 -7.95
N PRO A 326 18.93 8.99 -7.26
CA PRO A 326 20.10 8.23 -7.72
C PRO A 326 19.83 6.72 -7.67
N VAL A 327 20.32 6.01 -8.69
CA VAL A 327 20.08 4.57 -8.87
C VAL A 327 21.36 3.76 -8.79
N TYR A 328 21.32 2.70 -8.00
CA TYR A 328 22.33 1.67 -7.91
C TYR A 328 21.81 0.35 -8.52
N LEU A 329 22.59 -0.31 -9.37
CA LEU A 329 22.26 -1.64 -9.89
C LEU A 329 23.08 -2.71 -9.19
N MET A 330 22.42 -3.66 -8.55
CA MET A 330 23.05 -4.83 -7.95
C MET A 330 22.68 -6.12 -8.70
N PRO A 331 23.50 -7.18 -8.63
CA PRO A 331 23.16 -8.46 -9.26
C PRO A 331 21.91 -9.10 -8.66
N SER A 332 21.39 -10.12 -9.34
CA SER A 332 20.26 -10.90 -8.82
C SER A 332 20.67 -11.66 -7.55
N THR A 333 19.80 -11.62 -6.56
CA THR A 333 19.94 -12.31 -5.26
C THR A 333 19.48 -13.76 -5.30
N SER A 334 18.92 -14.23 -6.42
CA SER A 334 18.50 -15.62 -6.63
C SER A 334 19.68 -16.57 -6.42
N GLY A 335 19.47 -17.67 -5.68
CA GLY A 335 20.49 -18.70 -5.46
C GLY A 335 21.01 -19.39 -6.73
N LEU A 336 20.29 -19.24 -7.86
CA LEU A 336 20.75 -19.70 -9.17
C LEU A 336 21.95 -18.91 -9.70
N ASN A 337 22.19 -17.70 -9.18
CA ASN A 337 23.34 -16.88 -9.55
C ASN A 337 24.58 -17.31 -8.74
N ALA A 338 25.36 -18.27 -9.24
CA ALA A 338 26.51 -18.84 -8.50
C ALA A 338 27.67 -17.85 -8.25
N HIS A 339 27.71 -16.70 -8.93
CA HIS A 339 28.86 -15.78 -8.87
C HIS A 339 28.86 -14.83 -7.66
N ASP A 340 27.69 -14.53 -7.09
CA ASP A 340 27.55 -13.55 -6.00
C ASP A 340 27.24 -14.27 -4.69
N THR A 341 27.94 -13.97 -3.60
CA THR A 341 27.73 -14.57 -2.27
C THR A 341 26.88 -13.64 -1.40
N VAL A 342 26.51 -14.10 -0.19
CA VAL A 342 25.86 -13.20 0.79
C VAL A 342 26.76 -11.98 1.08
N ASP A 343 28.08 -12.16 1.10
CA ASP A 343 29.04 -11.11 1.42
C ASP A 343 29.11 -10.07 0.31
N THR A 344 29.26 -10.51 -0.95
CA THR A 344 29.31 -9.58 -2.08
C THR A 344 27.97 -8.85 -2.29
N LEU A 345 26.85 -9.51 -2.02
CA LEU A 345 25.53 -8.88 -2.04
C LEU A 345 25.35 -7.87 -0.90
N ALA A 346 25.88 -8.16 0.29
CA ALA A 346 25.85 -7.23 1.42
C ALA A 346 26.67 -5.97 1.12
N GLU A 347 27.85 -6.11 0.49
CA GLU A 347 28.66 -4.97 0.03
C GLU A 347 27.89 -4.08 -0.95
N HIS A 348 27.22 -4.67 -1.95
CA HIS A 348 26.36 -3.93 -2.88
C HIS A 348 25.26 -3.14 -2.16
N LEU A 349 24.59 -3.78 -1.19
CA LEU A 349 23.53 -3.15 -0.41
C LEU A 349 24.06 -2.00 0.47
N SER A 350 25.21 -2.19 1.14
CA SER A 350 25.86 -1.14 1.92
C SER A 350 26.28 0.06 1.06
N VAL A 351 26.81 -0.18 -0.14
CA VAL A 351 27.17 0.91 -1.08
C VAL A 351 25.93 1.66 -1.54
N ALA A 352 24.84 0.97 -1.86
CA ALA A 352 23.60 1.62 -2.28
C ALA A 352 23.02 2.49 -1.14
N ALA A 353 22.98 1.96 0.08
CA ALA A 353 22.44 2.65 1.26
C ALA A 353 23.28 3.85 1.72
N ALA A 354 24.61 3.82 1.51
CA ALA A 354 25.49 4.92 1.89
C ALA A 354 25.25 6.21 1.08
N GLY A 355 24.53 6.12 -0.05
CA GLY A 355 24.33 7.25 -0.94
C GLY A 355 25.49 7.47 -1.91
N ARG A 356 25.28 8.42 -2.83
CA ARG A 356 26.27 8.85 -3.81
C ARG A 356 26.98 10.11 -3.35
#